data_AF-A0A542AXX6-F1
#
_entry.id   AF-A0A542AXX6-F1
#
_cell.length_a   1.000
_cell.length_b   1.000
_cell.length_c   1.000
_cell.angle_alpha   90.00
_cell.angle_beta   90.00
_cell.angle_gamma   90.00
#
_symmetry.space_group_name_H-M   'P 1'
#
loop_
_entity.id
_entity.type
_entity.pdbx_description
1 polymer ?
#
loop_
_entity_poly.entity_id
_entity_poly.type
_entity_poly.pdbx_seq_one_letter_code
_entity_poly.pdbx_strand_id
1 'polypeptide(L)'
;MPTIMKESEYLKGYYDIDIGLTLLFNSIYGEDEYYNFKETTTLPNYKKQFIKLLNTLRKSFKETCLNTDSSHLKEIDILINEEINEIKTAKTVEKIYENLVIFFPKLCFLFIGRIPNNWSKRTKDNRNSWQLNDFRQIEYHQNEKQKFDYLIHLLKLDQIEELKDLKYNGVIEKYRSSKKEKEVFMNWFLRTYPETYIRLFKRSI
;
A
#
# COMPACT_ATOMS: atom_id res chain seq x y z
N MET A 1 -25.32 -46.03 -5.05
CA MET A 1 -23.91 -45.76 -5.40
C MET A 1 -23.59 -44.34 -4.95
N PRO A 2 -22.57 -44.12 -4.09
CA PRO A 2 -22.17 -42.78 -3.72
C PRO A 2 -21.39 -42.17 -4.88
N THR A 3 -21.83 -40.99 -5.34
CA THR A 3 -21.14 -40.18 -6.34
C THR A 3 -19.79 -39.76 -5.76
N ILE A 4 -18.71 -40.31 -6.30
CA ILE A 4 -17.35 -39.85 -5.99
C ILE A 4 -17.22 -38.44 -6.56
N MET A 5 -17.32 -37.43 -5.69
CA MET A 5 -17.02 -36.05 -6.07
C MET A 5 -15.53 -35.94 -6.43
N LYS A 6 -15.26 -35.29 -7.56
CA LYS A 6 -13.91 -35.03 -8.08
C LYS A 6 -13.10 -34.19 -7.10
N GLU A 7 -12.25 -34.83 -6.29
CA GLU A 7 -11.27 -34.18 -5.40
C GLU A 7 -10.21 -33.35 -6.18
N SER A 8 -10.04 -33.58 -7.48
CA SER A 8 -8.92 -33.04 -8.26
C SER A 8 -9.02 -31.57 -8.65
N GLU A 9 -10.21 -30.96 -8.67
CA GLU A 9 -10.39 -29.55 -9.09
C GLU A 9 -10.32 -28.58 -7.91
N TYR A 10 -10.81 -28.97 -6.73
CA TYR A 10 -10.78 -28.13 -5.51
C TYR A 10 -9.38 -27.95 -4.94
N LEU A 11 -8.55 -29.01 -4.97
CA LEU A 11 -7.16 -28.95 -4.50
C LEU A 11 -6.32 -28.04 -5.38
N LYS A 12 -6.56 -28.03 -6.70
CA LYS A 12 -5.78 -27.25 -7.67
C LYS A 12 -5.90 -25.74 -7.44
N GLY A 13 -7.10 -25.25 -7.11
CA GLY A 13 -7.33 -23.83 -6.80
C GLY A 13 -6.70 -23.38 -5.47
N TYR A 14 -6.57 -24.28 -4.50
CA TYR A 14 -5.90 -23.99 -3.23
C TYR A 14 -4.39 -23.81 -3.41
N TYR A 15 -3.74 -24.66 -4.22
CA TYR A 15 -2.32 -24.51 -4.52
C TYR A 15 -1.97 -23.17 -5.19
N ASP A 16 -2.83 -22.65 -6.08
CA ASP A 16 -2.58 -21.38 -6.78
C ASP A 16 -2.73 -20.16 -5.86
N ILE A 17 -3.74 -20.17 -4.97
CA ILE A 17 -3.91 -19.12 -3.94
C ILE A 17 -2.73 -19.13 -2.97
N ASP A 18 -2.27 -20.32 -2.58
CA ASP A 18 -1.17 -20.49 -1.65
C ASP A 18 0.15 -19.98 -2.25
N ILE A 19 0.41 -20.18 -3.55
CA ILE A 19 1.57 -19.59 -4.24
C ILE A 19 1.49 -18.06 -4.26
N GLY A 20 0.33 -17.50 -4.62
CA GLY A 20 0.13 -16.04 -4.65
C GLY A 20 0.37 -15.40 -3.28
N LEU A 21 -0.14 -16.02 -2.21
CA LEU A 21 0.10 -15.59 -0.84
C LEU A 21 1.56 -15.74 -0.44
N THR A 22 2.21 -16.84 -0.81
CA THR A 22 3.63 -17.05 -0.53
C THR A 22 4.49 -15.95 -1.16
N LEU A 23 4.21 -15.59 -2.42
CA LEU A 23 4.92 -14.52 -3.12
C LEU A 23 4.65 -13.15 -2.49
N LEU A 24 3.41 -12.88 -2.08
CA LEU A 24 3.06 -11.66 -1.36
C LEU A 24 3.84 -11.55 -0.05
N PHE A 25 3.82 -12.61 0.78
CA PHE A 25 4.56 -12.63 2.04
C PHE A 25 6.06 -12.48 1.82
N ASN A 26 6.63 -13.10 0.78
CA ASN A 26 8.03 -12.90 0.40
C ASN A 26 8.33 -11.43 0.08
N SER A 27 7.46 -10.76 -0.69
CA SER A 27 7.64 -9.35 -1.05
C SER A 27 7.56 -8.39 0.14
N ILE A 28 6.79 -8.74 1.18
CA ILE A 28 6.60 -7.90 2.37
C ILE A 28 7.66 -8.20 3.43
N TYR A 29 7.99 -9.48 3.66
CA TYR A 29 8.79 -9.93 4.80
C TYR A 29 10.14 -10.56 4.43
N GLY A 30 10.40 -10.81 3.15
CA GLY A 30 11.62 -11.46 2.67
C GLY A 30 11.58 -12.98 2.68
N GLU A 31 12.72 -13.58 2.32
CA GLU A 31 12.84 -14.99 1.95
C GLU A 31 12.59 -15.96 3.13
N ASP A 32 12.97 -15.57 4.35
CA ASP A 32 12.75 -16.40 5.53
C ASP A 32 11.26 -16.70 5.75
N GLU A 33 10.39 -15.73 5.44
CA GLU A 33 8.95 -15.90 5.62
C GLU A 33 8.29 -16.67 4.46
N TYR A 34 8.93 -16.65 3.28
CA TYR A 34 8.55 -17.49 2.14
C TYR A 34 8.62 -18.97 2.50
N TYR A 35 9.75 -19.44 3.06
CA TYR A 35 9.92 -20.86 3.44
C TYR A 35 9.00 -21.25 4.59
N ASN A 36 8.83 -20.39 5.59
CA ASN A 36 7.93 -20.62 6.72
C ASN A 36 6.48 -20.84 6.30
N PHE A 37 6.01 -20.13 5.27
CA PHE A 37 4.65 -20.29 4.76
C PHE A 37 4.53 -21.50 3.84
N LYS A 38 5.48 -21.69 2.92
CA LYS A 38 5.43 -22.73 1.88
C LYS A 38 5.48 -24.16 2.43
N GLU A 39 6.24 -24.41 3.50
CA GLU A 39 6.55 -25.78 3.92
C GLU A 39 5.55 -26.37 4.92
N THR A 40 4.77 -25.54 5.63
CA THR A 40 3.85 -26.01 6.68
C THR A 40 2.57 -25.17 6.74
N THR A 41 1.63 -25.35 5.83
CA THR A 41 0.33 -24.64 5.87
C THR A 41 -0.69 -25.35 6.73
N THR A 42 -0.70 -25.02 8.03
CA THR A 42 -1.77 -25.40 8.96
C THR A 42 -2.70 -24.21 9.21
N LEU A 43 -3.96 -24.44 9.62
CA LEU A 43 -4.87 -23.38 10.02
C LEU A 43 -4.26 -22.40 11.06
N PRO A 44 -3.55 -22.86 12.12
CA PRO A 44 -2.81 -21.97 13.02
C PRO A 44 -1.78 -21.08 12.30
N ASN A 45 -1.06 -21.62 11.31
CA ASN A 45 -0.08 -20.86 10.55
C ASN A 45 -0.74 -19.80 9.67
N TYR A 46 -1.87 -20.13 9.02
CA TYR A 46 -2.69 -19.15 8.31
C TYR A 46 -3.15 -18.01 9.20
N LYS A 47 -3.71 -18.33 10.38
CA LYS A 47 -4.13 -17.32 11.35
C LYS A 47 -2.97 -16.42 11.77
N LYS A 48 -1.82 -17.01 12.12
CA LYS A 48 -0.62 -16.28 12.52
C LYS A 48 -0.17 -15.30 11.43
N GLN A 49 -0.13 -15.76 10.18
CA GLN A 49 0.39 -14.98 9.06
C GLN A 49 -0.55 -13.85 8.64
N PHE A 50 -1.85 -14.11 8.58
CA PHE A 50 -2.80 -13.03 8.30
C PHE A 50 -2.91 -12.02 9.44
N ILE A 51 -2.83 -12.45 10.72
CA ILE A 51 -2.76 -11.50 11.84
C ILE A 51 -1.47 -10.66 11.75
N LYS A 52 -0.34 -11.27 11.37
CA LYS A 52 0.92 -10.53 11.11
C LYS A 52 0.71 -9.48 10.01
N LEU A 53 0.11 -9.85 8.89
CA LEU A 53 -0.22 -8.94 7.78
C LEU A 53 -1.09 -7.77 8.23
N LEU A 54 -2.17 -8.05 8.97
CA LEU A 54 -3.08 -7.03 9.48
C LEU A 54 -2.39 -6.05 10.45
N ASN A 55 -1.50 -6.56 11.31
CA ASN A 55 -0.68 -5.73 12.18
C ASN A 55 0.34 -4.89 11.39
N THR A 56 0.95 -5.45 10.35
CA THR A 56 1.84 -4.71 9.44
C THR A 56 1.07 -3.59 8.75
N LEU A 57 -0.11 -3.85 8.19
CA LEU A 57 -0.96 -2.83 7.56
C LEU A 57 -1.29 -1.69 8.53
N ARG A 58 -1.71 -2.04 9.75
CA ARG A 58 -2.00 -1.07 10.82
C ARG A 58 -0.81 -0.19 11.15
N LYS A 59 0.37 -0.79 11.32
CA LYS A 59 1.60 -0.07 11.63
C LYS A 59 2.01 0.85 10.48
N SER A 60 2.06 0.31 9.26
CA SER A 60 2.41 1.06 8.06
C SER A 60 1.48 2.26 7.84
N PHE A 61 0.17 2.09 8.06
CA PHE A 61 -0.78 3.20 7.95
C PHE A 61 -0.47 4.31 8.96
N LYS A 62 -0.28 3.95 10.24
CA LYS A 62 0.04 4.91 11.31
C LYS A 62 1.34 5.66 11.07
N GLU A 63 2.36 4.98 10.55
CA GLU A 63 3.68 5.59 10.31
C GLU A 63 3.73 6.42 9.01
N THR A 64 2.87 6.12 8.04
CA THR A 64 2.87 6.79 6.72
C THR A 64 1.87 7.96 6.66
N CYS A 65 0.67 7.79 7.22
CA CYS A 65 -0.43 8.74 7.07
C CYS A 65 -0.49 9.72 8.25
N LEU A 66 0.57 10.52 8.41
CA LEU A 66 0.78 11.41 9.57
C LEU A 66 -0.27 12.52 9.71
N ASN A 67 -0.85 12.97 8.60
CA ASN A 67 -1.83 14.07 8.56
C ASN A 67 -3.28 13.58 8.51
N THR A 68 -3.56 12.45 9.17
CA THR A 68 -4.91 11.86 9.21
C THR A 68 -5.64 12.28 10.48
N ASP A 69 -6.95 12.54 10.39
CA ASP A 69 -7.75 12.82 11.57
C ASP A 69 -7.85 11.60 12.51
N SER A 70 -7.99 11.87 13.81
CA SER A 70 -8.00 10.82 14.83
C SER A 70 -9.20 9.88 14.71
N SER A 71 -10.34 10.34 14.18
CA SER A 71 -11.51 9.50 13.94
C SER A 71 -11.23 8.47 12.87
N HIS A 72 -10.60 8.87 11.77
CA HIS A 72 -10.27 7.98 10.67
C HIS A 72 -9.24 6.93 11.06
N LEU A 73 -8.19 7.33 11.80
CA LEU A 73 -7.23 6.39 12.39
C LEU A 73 -7.93 5.36 13.29
N LYS A 74 -8.91 5.80 14.10
CA LYS A 74 -9.69 4.93 14.98
C LYS A 74 -10.59 3.97 14.19
N GLU A 75 -11.25 4.43 13.14
CA GLU A 75 -12.07 3.59 12.26
C GLU A 75 -11.27 2.45 11.62
N ILE A 76 -10.08 2.77 11.08
CA ILE A 76 -9.17 1.76 10.53
C ILE A 76 -8.69 0.80 11.62
N ASP A 77 -8.32 1.30 12.80
CA ASP A 77 -7.87 0.45 13.91
C ASP A 77 -8.98 -0.50 14.37
N ILE A 78 -10.22 -0.02 14.49
CA ILE A 78 -11.41 -0.84 14.80
C ILE A 78 -11.61 -1.91 13.73
N LEU A 79 -11.64 -1.53 12.45
CA LEU A 79 -11.86 -2.48 11.34
C LEU A 79 -10.79 -3.59 11.33
N ILE A 80 -9.52 -3.25 11.54
CA ILE A 80 -8.44 -4.24 11.60
C ILE A 80 -8.56 -5.10 12.87
N ASN A 81 -8.94 -4.54 14.02
CA ASN A 81 -9.12 -5.30 15.26
C ASN A 81 -10.27 -6.32 15.16
N GLU A 82 -11.39 -5.91 14.56
CA GLU A 82 -12.53 -6.78 14.29
C GLU A 82 -12.09 -7.96 13.42
N GLU A 83 -11.39 -7.69 12.31
CA GLU A 83 -10.90 -8.76 11.41
C GLU A 83 -9.89 -9.69 12.10
N ILE A 84 -8.98 -9.17 12.92
CA ILE A 84 -8.07 -10.01 13.71
C ILE A 84 -8.85 -10.96 14.62
N ASN A 85 -9.94 -10.50 15.23
CA ASN A 85 -10.76 -11.35 16.11
C ASN A 85 -11.51 -12.41 15.30
N GLU A 86 -12.06 -12.06 14.13
CA GLU A 86 -12.68 -13.00 13.21
C GLU A 86 -11.71 -14.10 12.74
N ILE A 87 -10.47 -13.73 12.41
CA ILE A 87 -9.42 -14.71 12.04
C ILE A 87 -9.07 -15.62 13.21
N LYS A 88 -8.97 -15.09 14.43
CA LYS A 88 -8.68 -15.91 15.62
C LYS A 88 -9.75 -16.98 15.86
N THR A 89 -11.02 -16.65 15.66
CA THR A 89 -12.16 -17.55 15.92
C THR A 89 -12.51 -18.44 14.71
N ALA A 90 -12.01 -18.14 13.51
CA ALA A 90 -12.25 -18.95 12.31
C ALA A 90 -11.88 -20.43 12.49
N LYS A 91 -12.76 -21.33 12.06
CA LYS A 91 -12.57 -22.78 12.21
C LYS A 91 -11.92 -23.44 10.98
N THR A 92 -11.88 -22.74 9.85
CA THR A 92 -11.31 -23.23 8.59
C THR A 92 -10.57 -22.12 7.87
N VAL A 93 -9.75 -22.47 6.88
CA VAL A 93 -8.99 -21.50 6.08
C VAL A 93 -9.93 -20.75 5.12
N GLU A 94 -10.96 -21.42 4.59
CA GLU A 94 -11.99 -20.80 3.75
C GLU A 94 -12.69 -19.66 4.50
N LYS A 95 -12.98 -19.86 5.79
CA LYS A 95 -13.60 -18.82 6.61
C LYS A 95 -12.70 -17.59 6.76
N ILE A 96 -11.38 -17.79 6.84
CA ILE A 96 -10.41 -16.69 6.85
C ILE A 96 -10.46 -15.95 5.50
N TYR A 97 -10.46 -16.67 4.39
CA TYR A 97 -10.54 -16.06 3.07
C TYR A 97 -11.85 -15.30 2.85
N GLU A 98 -12.99 -15.84 3.25
CA GLU A 98 -14.28 -15.14 3.19
C GLU A 98 -14.25 -13.80 3.93
N ASN A 99 -13.70 -13.81 5.16
CA ASN A 99 -13.63 -12.61 5.99
C ASN A 99 -12.69 -11.58 5.34
N LEU A 100 -11.52 -12.01 4.86
CA LEU A 100 -10.56 -11.15 4.16
C LEU A 100 -11.13 -10.52 2.87
N VAL A 101 -11.89 -11.29 2.08
CA VAL A 101 -12.55 -10.82 0.85
C VAL A 101 -13.56 -9.70 1.14
N ILE A 102 -14.19 -9.70 2.32
CA ILE A 102 -15.09 -8.64 2.77
C ILE A 102 -14.30 -7.46 3.38
N PHE A 103 -13.25 -7.77 4.14
CA PHE A 103 -12.42 -6.79 4.83
C PHE A 103 -11.66 -5.87 3.88
N PHE A 104 -10.97 -6.42 2.87
CA PHE A 104 -10.10 -5.62 2.00
C PHE A 104 -10.86 -4.51 1.25
N PRO A 105 -12.01 -4.75 0.62
CA PRO A 105 -12.81 -3.69 0.01
C PRO A 105 -13.23 -2.60 1.01
N LYS A 106 -13.62 -2.97 2.24
CA LYS A 106 -13.95 -1.98 3.28
C LYS A 106 -12.75 -1.10 3.62
N LEU A 107 -11.57 -1.71 3.77
CA LEU A 107 -10.33 -0.99 4.02
C LEU A 107 -9.97 -0.06 2.86
N CYS A 108 -10.09 -0.52 1.61
CA CYS A 108 -9.88 0.32 0.42
C CYS A 108 -10.82 1.54 0.41
N PHE A 109 -12.10 1.37 0.74
CA PHE A 109 -13.01 2.50 0.83
C PHE A 109 -12.64 3.49 1.94
N LEU A 110 -12.14 3.01 3.09
CA LEU A 110 -11.62 3.91 4.12
C LEU A 110 -10.40 4.69 3.61
N PHE A 111 -9.46 4.07 2.88
CA PHE A 111 -8.33 4.81 2.30
C PHE A 111 -8.73 5.87 1.27
N ILE A 112 -9.91 5.76 0.67
CA ILE A 112 -10.45 6.75 -0.26
C ILE A 112 -11.25 7.84 0.49
N GLY A 113 -11.99 7.44 1.54
CA GLY A 113 -12.85 8.34 2.30
C GLY A 113 -13.81 7.56 3.21
N ARG A 114 -15.10 7.53 2.88
CA ARG A 114 -16.12 6.76 3.61
C ARG A 114 -16.58 5.50 2.87
N ILE A 115 -16.98 4.49 3.63
CA ILE A 115 -17.68 3.32 3.09
C ILE A 115 -19.10 3.75 2.63
N PRO A 116 -19.51 3.47 1.39
CA PRO A 116 -20.85 3.81 0.91
C PRO A 116 -21.95 3.02 1.66
N ASN A 117 -22.88 3.72 2.31
CA ASN A 117 -24.07 3.12 2.93
C ASN A 117 -25.28 3.18 1.98
N ASN A 118 -25.25 2.38 0.91
CA ASN A 118 -26.27 2.40 -0.15
C ASN A 118 -27.33 1.30 -0.03
N TRP A 119 -27.51 0.70 1.15
CA TRP A 119 -28.41 -0.44 1.38
C TRP A 119 -29.87 -0.15 1.00
N SER A 120 -30.33 1.09 1.15
CA SER A 120 -31.69 1.53 0.85
C SER A 120 -31.88 2.17 -0.53
N LYS A 121 -30.82 2.32 -1.34
CA LYS A 121 -30.88 3.04 -2.62
C LYS A 121 -31.11 2.09 -3.80
N ARG A 122 -32.13 2.39 -4.61
CA ARG A 122 -32.62 1.55 -5.72
C ARG A 122 -31.73 1.60 -6.97
N THR A 123 -31.00 2.68 -7.19
CA THR A 123 -30.05 2.88 -8.31
C THR A 123 -28.75 3.50 -7.80
N LYS A 124 -27.61 2.93 -8.23
CA LYS A 124 -26.29 3.17 -7.64
C LYS A 124 -25.29 3.85 -8.59
N ASP A 125 -25.78 4.50 -9.64
CA ASP A 125 -24.91 5.02 -10.71
C ASP A 125 -25.17 6.49 -11.04
N ASN A 126 -25.34 7.32 -10.01
CA ASN A 126 -25.16 8.76 -10.18
C ASN A 126 -23.74 9.13 -9.75
N ARG A 127 -23.05 9.97 -10.53
CA ARG A 127 -21.66 10.39 -10.28
C ARG A 127 -21.44 10.89 -8.83
N ASN A 128 -22.46 11.50 -8.24
CA ASN A 128 -22.41 12.04 -6.89
C ASN A 128 -22.42 10.98 -5.78
N SER A 129 -22.81 9.72 -6.04
CA SER A 129 -22.74 8.65 -5.02
C SER A 129 -21.33 8.10 -4.79
N TRP A 130 -20.39 8.47 -5.66
CA TRP A 130 -18.99 8.01 -5.62
C TRP A 130 -18.02 9.07 -5.14
N GLN A 131 -18.50 10.28 -4.80
CA GLN A 131 -17.73 11.24 -4.04
C GLN A 131 -17.72 10.80 -2.58
N LEU A 132 -16.62 10.20 -2.13
CA LEU A 132 -16.50 9.59 -0.80
C LEU A 132 -15.73 10.47 0.20
N ASN A 133 -15.22 11.61 -0.26
CA ASN A 133 -14.42 12.55 0.53
C ASN A 133 -15.25 13.68 1.18
N ASP A 134 -16.52 13.41 1.50
CA ASP A 134 -17.49 14.41 2.00
C ASP A 134 -16.97 15.24 3.20
N PHE A 135 -16.14 14.64 4.05
CA PHE A 135 -15.60 15.29 5.26
C PHE A 135 -14.12 14.98 5.53
N ARG A 136 -13.46 14.21 4.67
CA ARG A 136 -12.03 13.87 4.82
C ARG A 136 -11.40 13.49 3.49
N GLN A 137 -10.09 13.74 3.40
CA GLN A 137 -9.25 13.37 2.28
C GLN A 137 -7.87 13.01 2.80
N ILE A 138 -7.34 11.84 2.39
CA ILE A 138 -5.96 11.48 2.69
C ILE A 138 -5.03 12.22 1.72
N GLU A 139 -4.07 12.96 2.26
CA GLU A 139 -3.03 13.61 1.48
C GLU A 139 -1.66 13.06 1.83
N TYR A 140 -0.96 12.58 0.80
CA TYR A 140 0.44 12.18 0.91
C TYR A 140 1.33 13.37 0.59
N HIS A 141 2.11 13.79 1.58
CA HIS A 141 3.06 14.91 1.46
C HIS A 141 4.48 14.38 1.51
N GLN A 142 5.31 14.81 0.55
CA GLN A 142 6.74 14.52 0.59
C GLN A 142 7.45 15.54 1.48
N ASN A 143 8.16 15.07 2.50
CA ASN A 143 9.10 15.90 3.24
C ASN A 143 10.39 16.16 2.41
N GLU A 144 11.23 17.09 2.86
CA GLU A 144 12.44 17.49 2.13
C GLU A 144 13.41 16.33 1.86
N LYS A 145 13.53 15.39 2.81
CA LYS A 145 14.34 14.18 2.62
C LYS A 145 13.77 13.31 1.49
N GLN A 146 12.45 13.08 1.47
CA GLN A 146 11.78 12.30 0.43
C GLN A 146 11.90 12.96 -0.94
N LYS A 147 11.73 14.29 -1.03
CA LYS A 147 11.92 15.04 -2.28
C LYS A 147 13.35 14.89 -2.81
N PHE A 148 14.34 15.03 -1.94
CA PHE A 148 15.73 14.83 -2.29
C PHE A 148 16.00 13.41 -2.78
N ASP A 149 15.59 12.40 -2.00
CA ASP A 149 15.85 10.99 -2.34
C ASP A 149 15.15 10.62 -3.67
N TYR A 150 13.95 11.15 -3.93
CA TYR A 150 13.24 11.01 -5.21
C TYR A 150 13.98 11.70 -6.38
N LEU A 151 14.45 12.94 -6.20
CA LEU A 151 15.25 13.63 -7.22
C LEU A 151 16.50 12.83 -7.59
N ILE A 152 17.21 12.31 -6.60
CA ILE A 152 18.40 11.48 -6.84
C ILE A 152 18.05 10.18 -7.57
N HIS A 153 16.92 9.56 -7.23
CA HIS A 153 16.43 8.38 -7.93
C HIS A 153 16.18 8.67 -9.42
N LEU A 154 15.43 9.73 -9.72
CA LEU A 154 15.16 10.14 -11.11
C LEU A 154 16.42 10.49 -11.88
N LEU A 155 17.37 11.19 -11.25
CA LEU A 155 18.66 11.51 -11.86
C LEU A 155 19.43 10.23 -12.22
N LYS A 156 19.52 9.25 -11.30
CA LYS A 156 20.21 7.98 -11.56
C LYS A 156 19.58 7.15 -12.68
N LEU A 157 18.27 7.25 -12.86
CA LEU A 157 17.54 6.55 -13.91
C LEU A 157 17.47 7.34 -15.22
N ASP A 158 18.05 8.54 -15.27
CA ASP A 158 17.97 9.45 -16.41
C ASP A 158 16.50 9.72 -16.85
N GLN A 159 15.65 10.00 -15.86
CA GLN A 159 14.20 10.21 -16.05
C GLN A 159 13.78 11.69 -16.05
N ILE A 160 14.73 12.62 -16.11
CA ILE A 160 14.46 14.07 -16.19
C ILE A 160 14.88 14.56 -17.56
N GLU A 161 13.94 14.52 -18.51
CA GLU A 161 14.17 14.80 -19.92
C GLU A 161 14.82 16.17 -20.17
N GLU A 162 14.42 17.20 -19.43
CA GLU A 162 14.96 18.56 -19.57
C GLU A 162 16.43 18.67 -19.15
N LEU A 163 16.95 17.69 -18.41
CA LEU A 163 18.34 17.65 -17.97
C LEU A 163 19.22 16.74 -18.83
N LYS A 164 18.64 16.02 -19.81
CA LYS A 164 19.39 15.10 -20.69
C LYS A 164 20.36 15.86 -21.60
N ASP A 165 19.89 16.97 -22.17
CA ASP A 165 20.69 17.80 -23.09
C ASP A 165 21.49 18.89 -22.35
N LEU A 166 21.11 19.21 -21.12
CA LEU A 166 21.72 20.26 -20.31
C LEU A 166 22.70 19.68 -19.30
N LYS A 167 23.98 19.55 -19.69
CA LYS A 167 25.10 19.33 -18.74
C LYS A 167 24.74 18.35 -17.61
N TYR A 168 24.17 17.19 -17.94
CA TYR A 168 23.83 16.14 -16.97
C TYR A 168 24.99 15.85 -16.01
N ASN A 169 26.23 15.94 -16.52
CA ASN A 169 27.47 15.88 -15.76
C ASN A 169 27.58 16.94 -14.66
N GLY A 170 27.17 18.20 -14.89
CA GLY A 170 27.22 19.27 -13.90
C GLY A 170 26.24 19.10 -12.74
N VAL A 171 25.05 18.53 -13.00
CA VAL A 171 24.08 18.20 -11.94
C VAL A 171 24.60 17.04 -11.07
N ILE A 172 25.17 16.00 -11.70
CA ILE A 172 25.77 14.87 -11.01
C ILE A 172 27.03 15.30 -10.23
N GLU A 173 27.88 16.13 -10.81
CA GLU A 173 29.06 16.70 -10.16
C GLU A 173 28.65 17.53 -8.94
N LYS A 174 27.64 18.39 -9.09
CA LYS A 174 27.11 19.17 -7.98
C LYS A 174 26.61 18.24 -6.88
N TYR A 175 25.79 17.23 -7.20
CA TYR A 175 25.34 16.22 -6.25
C TYR A 175 26.49 15.50 -5.54
N ARG A 176 27.52 15.08 -6.27
CA ARG A 176 28.72 14.42 -5.70
C ARG A 176 29.45 15.36 -4.73
N SER A 177 29.57 16.64 -5.08
CA SER A 177 30.25 17.65 -4.26
C SER A 177 29.47 18.04 -3.00
N SER A 178 28.13 18.03 -3.05
CA SER A 178 27.24 18.45 -1.95
C SER A 178 26.58 17.27 -1.24
N LYS A 179 27.09 16.03 -1.39
CA LYS A 179 26.45 14.81 -0.88
C LYS A 179 26.21 14.83 0.64
N LYS A 180 27.04 15.57 1.39
CA LYS A 180 26.92 15.75 2.85
C LYS A 180 25.95 16.88 3.25
N GLU A 181 25.58 17.74 2.31
CA GLU A 181 24.77 18.94 2.53
C GLU A 181 23.54 18.93 1.61
N LYS A 182 22.58 18.04 1.93
CA LYS A 182 21.38 17.80 1.11
C LYS A 182 20.59 19.08 0.85
N GLU A 183 20.46 19.93 1.85
CA GLU A 183 19.73 21.21 1.75
C GLU A 183 20.40 22.16 0.76
N VAL A 184 21.74 22.21 0.74
CA VAL A 184 22.50 23.05 -0.20
C VAL A 184 22.27 22.58 -1.63
N PHE A 185 22.25 21.26 -1.87
CA PHE A 185 21.91 20.72 -3.18
C PHE A 185 20.49 21.09 -3.61
N MET A 186 19.51 20.88 -2.74
CA MET A 186 18.10 21.15 -3.06
C MET A 186 17.86 22.63 -3.35
N ASN A 187 18.44 23.53 -2.55
CA ASN A 187 18.35 24.96 -2.77
C ASN A 187 19.03 25.40 -4.06
N TRP A 188 20.20 24.82 -4.39
CA TRP A 188 20.85 25.07 -5.67
C TRP A 188 20.00 24.57 -6.84
N PHE A 189 19.43 23.37 -6.75
CA PHE A 189 18.61 22.79 -7.79
C PHE A 189 17.35 23.63 -8.03
N LEU A 190 16.65 24.03 -6.97
CA LEU A 190 15.49 24.92 -7.03
C LEU A 190 15.81 26.25 -7.73
N ARG A 191 16.98 26.85 -7.46
CA ARG A 191 17.39 28.11 -8.08
C ARG A 191 17.82 27.95 -9.53
N THR A 192 18.46 26.82 -9.86
CA THR A 192 19.04 26.58 -11.18
C THR A 192 18.02 26.03 -12.17
N TYR A 193 17.10 25.19 -11.69
CA TYR A 193 16.07 24.52 -12.47
C TYR A 193 14.67 24.69 -11.82
N PRO A 194 14.19 25.94 -11.65
CA PRO A 194 12.95 26.21 -10.93
C PRO A 194 11.73 25.54 -11.58
N GLU A 195 11.63 25.55 -12.91
CA GLU A 195 10.51 24.94 -13.64
C GLU A 195 10.48 23.41 -13.46
N THR A 196 11.63 22.76 -13.58
CA THR A 196 11.76 21.32 -13.32
C THR A 196 11.40 20.99 -11.87
N TYR A 197 11.86 21.80 -10.92
CA TYR A 197 11.52 21.62 -9.50
C TYR A 197 10.02 21.76 -9.25
N ILE A 198 9.38 22.79 -9.82
CA ILE A 198 7.92 23.00 -9.72
C ILE A 198 7.19 21.81 -10.33
N ARG A 199 7.55 21.37 -11.53
CA ARG A 199 6.94 20.20 -12.18
C ARG A 199 7.06 18.93 -11.34
N LEU A 200 8.20 18.71 -10.70
CA LEU A 200 8.46 17.51 -9.91
C LEU A 200 7.74 17.52 -8.55
N PHE A 201 7.62 18.69 -7.91
CA PHE A 201 7.26 18.75 -6.50
C PHE A 201 6.07 19.65 -6.15
N LYS A 202 5.65 20.57 -7.02
CA LYS A 202 4.43 21.34 -6.83
C LYS A 202 3.32 20.71 -7.66
N ARG A 203 2.20 20.38 -6.99
CA ARG A 203 0.96 20.06 -7.69
C ARG A 203 0.51 21.28 -8.49
N SER A 204 0.11 21.06 -9.74
CA SER A 204 -0.75 22.00 -10.45
C SER A 204 -1.99 22.21 -9.59
N ILE A 205 -2.24 23.45 -9.17
CA ILE A 205 -3.50 23.86 -8.53
C ILE A 205 -4.53 24.01 -9.63
#